data_AF-A0A7G5GRI5-F1
#
_entry.id   AF-A0A7G5GRI5-F1
#
_cell.length_a   1.000
_cell.length_b   1.000
_cell.length_c   1.000
_cell.angle_alpha   90.00
_cell.angle_beta   90.00
_cell.angle_gamma   90.00
#
_symmetry.space_group_name_H-M   'P 1'
#
loop_
_entity.id
_entity.type
_entity.pdbx_description
1 polymer ?
#
loop_
_entity_poly.entity_id
_entity_poly.type
_entity_poly.pdbx_seq_one_letter_code
_entity_poly.pdbx_strand_id
1 'polypeptide(L)' 'MTSVKNYDDEGYAKEELVAELGACFLSADLGVEPQPEEHHAAYIQSWLHVLKDDKRFIFQVASHAQKSVEYIQRLQSP' A
#
# COMPACT_ATOMS: atom_id res chain seq x y z
N MET A 1 25.24 -19.12 4.29
CA MET A 1 24.27 -19.15 3.19
C MET A 1 22.89 -18.99 3.79
N THR A 2 22.45 -17.74 3.96
CA THR A 2 21.12 -17.46 4.51
C THR A 2 20.13 -17.58 3.36
N SER A 3 19.25 -18.57 3.44
CA SER A 3 18.20 -18.80 2.45
C SER A 3 17.34 -17.54 2.32
N VAL A 4 17.40 -16.88 1.16
CA VAL A 4 16.44 -15.84 0.77
C VAL A 4 15.07 -16.52 0.78
N LYS A 5 14.17 -16.03 1.63
CA LYS A 5 12.82 -16.57 1.77
C LYS A 5 12.00 -16.13 0.55
N ASN A 6 11.70 -17.06 -0.34
CA ASN A 6 10.70 -16.89 -1.39
C ASN A 6 9.32 -17.02 -0.73
N TYR A 7 8.74 -15.91 -0.31
CA TYR A 7 7.33 -15.82 0.07
C TYR A 7 6.53 -15.72 -1.23
N ASP A 8 5.41 -16.44 -1.35
CA ASP A 8 4.46 -16.29 -2.45
C ASP A 8 4.21 -14.79 -2.74
N ASP A 9 4.70 -14.32 -3.89
CA ASP A 9 4.90 -12.90 -4.23
C ASP A 9 3.60 -12.06 -4.15
N GLU A 10 2.43 -12.66 -4.37
CA GLU A 10 1.16 -11.93 -4.46
C GLU A 10 0.63 -11.45 -3.10
N GLY A 11 0.75 -12.27 -2.06
CA GLY A 11 0.26 -11.92 -0.72
C GLY A 11 1.09 -10.79 -0.12
N TYR A 12 2.41 -10.90 -0.26
CA TYR A 12 3.36 -9.89 0.21
C TYR A 12 3.22 -8.57 -0.58
N ALA A 13 3.09 -8.63 -1.92
CA ALA A 13 2.85 -7.44 -2.75
C ALA A 13 1.52 -6.73 -2.40
N LYS A 14 0.49 -7.48 -2.01
CA LYS A 14 -0.77 -6.89 -1.53
C LYS A 14 -0.61 -6.17 -0.19
N GLU A 15 0.12 -6.76 0.75
CA GLU A 15 0.37 -6.15 2.06
C GLU A 15 1.19 -4.86 1.93
N GLU A 16 2.24 -4.87 1.10
CA GLU A 16 3.03 -3.68 0.78
C GLU A 16 2.16 -2.58 0.16
N LEU A 17 1.31 -2.93 -0.81
CA LEU A 17 0.39 -1.97 -1.43
C LEU A 17 -0.60 -1.36 -0.43
N VAL A 18 -1.14 -2.15 0.49
CA VAL A 18 -2.01 -1.64 1.56
C VAL A 18 -1.24 -0.66 2.46
N ALA A 19 0.02 -0.96 2.79
CA ALA A 19 0.87 -0.10 3.60
C ALA A 19 1.20 1.23 2.90
N GLU A 20 1.59 1.19 1.62
CA GLU A 20 1.89 2.40 0.83
C GLU A 20 0.67 3.30 0.65
N LEU A 21 -0.49 2.73 0.33
CA LEU A 21 -1.73 3.50 0.23
C LEU A 21 -2.12 4.11 1.58
N GLY A 22 -1.96 3.36 2.67
CA GLY A 22 -2.20 3.87 4.02
C GLY A 22 -1.27 5.03 4.38
N ALA A 23 0.02 4.93 4.03
CA ALA A 23 0.98 6.00 4.21
C ALA A 23 0.62 7.24 3.37
N CYS A 24 0.18 7.06 2.12
CA CYS A 24 -0.30 8.16 1.27
C CYS A 24 -1.52 8.86 1.88
N PHE A 25 -2.51 8.11 2.36
CA PHE A 25 -3.72 8.67 2.98
C PHE A 25 -3.38 9.45 4.25
N LEU A 26 -2.55 8.90 5.14
CA LEU A 26 -2.08 9.60 6.34
C LEU A 26 -1.29 10.86 5.99
N SER A 27 -0.42 10.79 4.99
CA SER A 27 0.36 11.95 4.56
C SER A 27 -0.55 13.06 4.04
N ALA A 28 -1.58 12.70 3.26
CA ALA A 28 -2.59 13.65 2.80
C ALA A 28 -3.37 14.27 3.97
N ASP A 29 -3.79 13.46 4.95
CA ASP A 29 -4.51 13.94 6.14
C ASP A 29 -3.67 14.87 7.02
N LEU A 30 -2.37 14.59 7.14
CA LEU A 30 -1.43 15.36 7.96
C LEU A 30 -0.83 16.58 7.22
N GLY A 31 -1.11 16.74 5.92
CA GLY A 31 -0.51 17.78 5.09
C GLY A 31 0.99 17.57 4.83
N VAL A 32 1.46 16.32 4.88
CA VAL A 32 2.85 15.94 4.55
C VAL A 32 2.94 15.71 3.05
N GLU A 33 3.78 16.48 2.38
CA GLU A 33 4.03 16.32 0.95
C GLU A 33 4.93 15.10 0.69
N PRO A 34 4.48 14.11 -0.10
CA PRO A 34 5.29 12.96 -0.43
C PRO A 34 6.49 13.39 -1.29
N GLN A 35 7.70 12.98 -0.89
CA GLN A 35 8.90 13.20 -1.69
C GLN A 35 8.98 12.13 -2.78
N PRO A 36 9.21 12.49 -4.05
CA PRO A 36 9.31 11.52 -5.13
C PRO A 36 10.58 10.68 -4.98
N GLU A 37 10.44 9.36 -4.80
CA GLU A 37 11.53 8.39 -4.79
C GLU A 37 11.63 7.64 -6.14
N GLU A 38 12.84 7.38 -6.63
CA GLU A 38 13.07 6.76 -7.96
C GLU A 38 12.48 5.35 -8.10
N HIS A 39 12.15 4.68 -6.99
CA HIS A 39 11.66 3.30 -6.98
C HIS A 39 10.15 3.17 -7.21
N HIS A 40 9.36 4.26 -7.15
CA HIS A 40 7.90 4.22 -7.32
C HIS A 40 7.44 3.67 -8.69
N ALA A 41 8.25 3.82 -9.74
CA ALA A 41 7.89 3.40 -11.09
C ALA A 41 7.73 1.86 -11.23
N ALA A 42 8.53 1.09 -10.50
CA ALA A 42 8.47 -0.37 -10.53
C ALA A 42 7.15 -0.91 -9.94
N TYR A 43 6.65 -0.28 -8.88
CA TYR A 43 5.41 -0.66 -8.21
C TYR A 43 4.16 -0.27 -9.03
N ILE A 44 4.18 0.88 -9.72
CA ILE A 44 3.10 1.23 -10.65
C ILE A 44 2.97 0.18 -11.76
N GLN A 45 4.10 -0.33 -12.26
CA GLN A 45 4.08 -1.35 -13.30
C GLN A 45 3.51 -2.69 -12.81
N SER A 46 3.84 -3.13 -11.59
CA SER A 46 3.27 -4.34 -11.00
C SER A 46 1.77 -4.18 -10.72
N TRP A 47 1.33 -3.01 -10.22
CA TRP A 47 -0.09 -2.75 -10.00
C TRP A 47 -0.88 -2.70 -11.30
N LEU A 48 -0.33 -2.11 -12.37
CA LEU A 48 -0.98 -2.11 -13.68
C LEU A 48 -1.21 -3.53 -14.23
N HIS A 49 -0.37 -4.50 -13.91
CA HIS A 49 -0.60 -5.89 -14.28
C HIS A 49 -1.77 -6.48 -13.48
N VAL A 50 -1.74 -6.37 -12.15
CA VAL A 50 -2.82 -6.89 -11.28
C VAL A 50 -4.17 -6.24 -11.59
N LEU A 51 -4.20 -4.95 -11.91
CA LEU A 51 -5.44 -4.23 -12.24
C LEU A 51 -6.03 -4.61 -13.60
N LYS A 52 -5.21 -5.11 -14.54
CA LYS A 52 -5.71 -5.67 -15.80
C LYS A 52 -6.46 -6.98 -15.54
N ASP A 53 -5.97 -7.77 -14.59
CA ASP A 53 -6.52 -9.09 -14.27
C ASP A 53 -7.71 -9.01 -13.29
N ASP A 54 -7.65 -8.11 -12.30
CA ASP A 54 -8.74 -7.84 -11.36
C ASP A 54 -8.93 -6.33 -11.08
N LYS A 55 -9.93 -5.74 -11.73
CA LYS A 55 -10.33 -4.34 -11.51
C LYS A 55 -10.88 -4.07 -10.11
N ARG A 56 -11.30 -5.10 -9.36
CA ARG A 56 -11.78 -4.96 -7.98
C ARG A 56 -10.63 -4.90 -6.98
N PHE A 57 -9.43 -5.33 -7.39
CA PHE A 57 -8.25 -5.35 -6.52
C PHE A 57 -7.95 -3.98 -5.93
N ILE A 58 -8.00 -2.90 -6.72
CA ILE A 58 -7.76 -1.53 -6.23
C ILE A 58 -8.73 -1.13 -5.11
N PHE A 59 -10.00 -1.49 -5.23
CA PHE A 59 -11.01 -1.16 -4.23
C PHE A 59 -10.79 -1.97 -2.95
N GLN A 60 -10.33 -3.22 -3.08
CA GLN A 60 -10.00 -4.05 -1.92
C GLN A 60 -8.82 -3.47 -1.15
N VAL A 61 -7.70 -3.17 -1.82
CA VAL A 61 -6.50 -2.63 -1.14
C VAL A 61 -6.75 -1.25 -0.56
N ALA A 62 -7.48 -0.38 -1.28
CA ALA A 62 -7.88 0.93 -0.77
C ALA A 62 -8.78 0.82 0.46
N SER A 63 -9.74 -0.12 0.48
CA SER A 63 -10.59 -0.35 1.65
C SER A 63 -9.80 -0.85 2.86
N HIS A 64 -8.78 -1.68 2.66
CA HIS A 64 -7.91 -2.13 3.75
C HIS A 64 -7.03 -0.98 4.26
N ALA A 65 -6.43 -0.21 3.36
CA ALA A 65 -5.63 0.96 3.70
C ALA A 65 -6.45 1.97 4.53
N GLN A 66 -7.67 2.28 4.09
CA GLN A 66 -8.57 3.20 4.81
C GLN A 66 -8.87 2.71 6.24
N LYS A 67 -9.15 1.42 6.43
CA LYS A 67 -9.38 0.84 7.77
C LYS A 67 -8.14 0.98 8.67
N SER A 68 -6.95 0.79 8.12
CA SER A 68 -5.69 0.97 8.85
C SER A 68 -5.49 2.43 9.29
N VAL A 69 -5.77 3.39 8.40
CA VAL A 69 -5.71 4.82 8.72
C VAL A 69 -6.73 5.20 9.79
N GLU A 70 -7.99 4.79 9.64
CA GLU A 70 -9.03 5.03 10.63
C GLU A 70 -8.66 4.45 12.01
N TYR A 71 -8.03 3.27 12.03
CA TYR A 71 -7.53 2.68 13.27
C TYR A 71 -6.47 3.56 13.93
N ILE A 72 -5.48 4.03 13.17
CA ILE A 72 -4.43 4.94 13.66
C ILE A 72 -5.05 6.24 14.19
N GLN A 73 -5.97 6.85 13.43
CA GLN A 73 -6.66 8.07 13.84
C GLN A 73 -7.45 7.89 15.15
N ARG A 74 -8.13 6.75 15.34
CA ARG A 74 -8.83 6.44 16.59
C ARG A 74 -7.89 6.35 17.78
N LEU A 75 -6.64 5.91 17.60
CA LEU A 75 -5.63 5.89 18.66
C LEU A 75 -5.10 7.30 19.02
N GLN A 76 -5.31 8.30 18.15
CA GLN A 76 -4.89 9.68 18.40
C GLN A 76 -5.96 10.52 19.14
N SER A 77 -7.15 9.96 19.41
CA SER A 77 -8.18 10.66 20.18
C SER A 77 -7.83 10.60 21.69
N PRO A 78 -7.92 11.72 22.44
CA PRO A 78 -7.56 11.76 23.87
C PRO A 78 -8.47 10.90 24.75
#